data_AF-A0A7J6DRI9-F1
#
_entry.id   AF-A0A7J6DRI9-F1
#
_cell.length_a   1.000
_cell.length_b   1.000
_cell.length_c   1.000
_cell.angle_alpha   90.00
_cell.angle_beta   90.00
_cell.angle_gamma   90.00
#
_symmetry.space_group_name_H-M   'P 1'
#
loop_
_entity.id
_entity.type
_entity.pdbx_description
1 polymer ?
#
loop_
_entity_poly.entity_id
_entity_poly.type
_entity_poly.pdbx_seq_one_letter_code
_entity_poly.pdbx_strand_id
1 'polypeptide(L)'
;MVRVTGKHTSTRLLLICVTLLAFAFLADIFWASSPRFSSQWTSQDKPQTTIVLPPKEKTIRYKNETVSGRILSATYADLPAPELQWEKMAPAPVPRLDGAAIQIKNLLFVFAGYGTIDLVHSHVDIYNYSDNTWGGRFDMPKEMAHSHLGMVTDGRYIYVVTGQYGPQCRGPTARTFVLDTKTKKWNDMPPLPVPRYAPATQLWRGRLHVMGGSKENRHTPALEHWSLAVKDGKALETEWRPEIPIPRGGPHRACVVVNDRLYVIGGQEGDFMAKPGSPIFKCSRRNEVVYNDVYMLDDEMKWKELPPMPKPDSHIEFAWVIVNNSIVLLGGTSDKHPLTKKMILVGEIFQFNLNKLEWSVIGKLPFRVKTTLVGFWDGWLYFTSGQRDKGPEDPGPKKVIGEVWRTKLKLNS
;
A
#
# COMPACT_ATOMS: atom_id res chain seq x y z
N MET A 1 -76.59 -24.96 43.32
CA MET A 1 -77.00 -23.89 42.37
C MET A 1 -76.13 -22.67 42.66
N VAL A 2 -75.75 -21.90 41.63
CA VAL A 2 -74.87 -20.69 41.64
C VAL A 2 -73.35 -20.98 41.61
N ARG A 3 -72.48 -20.37 40.82
CA ARG A 3 -72.45 -19.75 39.46
C ARG A 3 -70.96 -19.43 39.24
N VAL A 4 -70.35 -19.88 38.15
CA VAL A 4 -68.95 -19.54 37.81
C VAL A 4 -68.94 -18.29 36.92
N THR A 5 -68.24 -17.24 37.36
CA THR A 5 -67.92 -16.01 36.62
C THR A 5 -66.49 -15.64 36.98
N GLY A 6 -65.56 -15.22 36.11
CA GLY A 6 -65.45 -15.20 34.66
C GLY A 6 -63.98 -14.90 34.33
N LYS A 7 -63.37 -15.64 33.40
CA LYS A 7 -62.05 -15.37 32.81
C LYS A 7 -62.27 -15.02 31.34
N HIS A 8 -62.64 -13.78 31.03
CA HIS A 8 -62.86 -13.34 29.65
C HIS A 8 -62.16 -12.05 29.23
N THR A 9 -61.43 -11.39 30.14
CA THR A 9 -60.72 -10.13 29.86
C THR A 9 -59.31 -10.33 29.28
N SER A 10 -58.60 -11.39 29.67
CA SER A 10 -57.20 -11.59 29.25
C SER A 10 -57.05 -12.05 27.79
N THR A 11 -57.99 -12.85 27.27
CA THR A 11 -57.90 -13.41 25.91
C THR A 11 -58.24 -12.36 24.84
N ARG A 12 -59.15 -11.43 25.15
CA ARG A 12 -59.51 -10.33 24.23
C ARG A 12 -58.36 -9.34 24.05
N LEU A 13 -57.62 -9.01 25.11
CA LEU A 13 -56.47 -8.11 25.01
C LEU A 13 -55.34 -8.72 24.19
N LEU A 14 -55.07 -10.02 24.36
CA LEU A 14 -54.02 -10.72 23.61
C LEU A 14 -54.34 -10.80 22.11
N LEU A 15 -55.61 -11.07 21.76
CA LEU A 15 -56.08 -11.07 20.38
C LEU A 15 -55.99 -9.67 19.73
N ILE A 16 -56.26 -8.61 20.48
CA ILE A 16 -56.13 -7.22 19.98
C ILE A 16 -54.66 -6.84 19.74
N CYS A 17 -53.73 -7.27 20.61
CA CYS A 17 -52.31 -7.00 20.42
C CYS A 17 -51.73 -7.77 19.22
N VAL A 18 -52.15 -9.02 19.01
CA VAL A 18 -51.70 -9.82 17.86
C VAL A 18 -52.26 -9.28 16.54
N THR A 19 -53.51 -8.80 16.51
CA THR A 19 -54.08 -8.17 15.31
C THR A 19 -53.44 -6.82 15.01
N LEU A 20 -53.11 -6.01 16.02
CA LEU A 20 -52.41 -4.73 15.83
C LEU A 20 -50.98 -4.93 15.30
N LEU A 21 -50.25 -5.95 15.80
CA LEU A 21 -48.92 -6.29 15.29
C LEU A 21 -48.96 -6.85 13.86
N ALA A 22 -49.98 -7.64 13.52
CA ALA A 22 -50.18 -8.13 12.17
C ALA A 22 -50.55 -6.99 11.18
N PHE A 23 -51.35 -6.01 11.62
CA PHE A 23 -51.65 -4.82 10.81
C PHE A 23 -50.44 -3.91 10.61
N ALA A 24 -49.60 -3.73 11.63
CA ALA A 24 -48.36 -2.96 11.51
C ALA A 24 -47.36 -3.62 10.55
N PHE A 25 -47.23 -4.95 10.60
CA PHE A 25 -46.33 -5.70 9.71
C PHE A 25 -46.81 -5.70 8.25
N LEU A 26 -48.13 -5.74 8.01
CA LEU A 26 -48.70 -5.60 6.66
C LEU A 26 -48.59 -4.16 6.13
N ALA A 27 -48.73 -3.14 6.98
CA ALA A 27 -48.57 -1.74 6.58
C ALA A 27 -47.12 -1.42 6.14
N ASP A 28 -46.10 -2.01 6.77
CA ASP A 28 -44.69 -1.85 6.37
C ASP A 28 -44.39 -2.51 5.02
N ILE A 29 -45.00 -3.68 4.73
CA ILE A 29 -44.84 -4.36 3.44
C ILE A 29 -45.50 -3.57 2.30
N PHE A 30 -46.64 -2.92 2.55
CA PHE A 30 -47.31 -2.07 1.55
C PHE A 30 -46.68 -0.68 1.40
N TRP A 31 -46.03 -0.13 2.44
CA TRP A 31 -45.21 1.08 2.32
C TRP A 31 -43.93 0.80 1.53
N ALA A 32 -43.27 -0.33 1.76
CA ALA A 32 -42.06 -0.72 1.05
C ALA A 32 -42.29 -1.09 -0.43
N SER A 33 -43.53 -1.24 -0.87
CA SER A 33 -43.89 -1.72 -2.22
C SER A 33 -44.63 -0.71 -3.09
N SER A 34 -44.76 0.56 -2.68
CA SER A 34 -45.47 1.58 -3.47
C SER A 34 -44.52 2.51 -4.23
N PRO A 35 -44.59 2.59 -5.57
CA PRO A 35 -43.78 3.51 -6.35
C PRO A 35 -44.37 4.92 -6.25
N ARG A 36 -43.65 5.88 -5.64
CA ARG A 36 -44.00 7.30 -5.77
C ARG A 36 -43.34 7.88 -7.00
N PHE A 37 -44.10 7.88 -8.09
CA PHE A 37 -43.95 8.76 -9.24
C PHE A 37 -44.14 10.21 -8.79
N SER A 38 -43.13 11.07 -8.97
CA SER A 38 -43.32 12.52 -9.08
C SER A 38 -43.21 12.90 -10.54
N SER A 39 -44.30 13.38 -11.13
CA SER A 39 -44.33 13.93 -12.48
C SER A 39 -43.62 15.29 -12.52
N GLN A 40 -42.42 15.32 -13.07
CA GLN A 40 -41.89 16.53 -13.71
C GLN A 40 -41.59 16.18 -15.17
N TRP A 41 -42.43 16.73 -16.05
CA TRP A 41 -42.17 16.77 -17.48
C TRP A 41 -40.97 17.67 -17.74
N THR A 42 -39.84 17.07 -18.09
CA THR A 42 -38.78 17.73 -18.86
C THR A 42 -38.27 16.75 -19.91
N SER A 43 -38.30 17.22 -21.16
CA SER A 43 -37.83 16.57 -22.38
C SER A 43 -36.71 15.53 -22.17
N GLN A 44 -36.96 14.29 -22.62
CA GLN A 44 -35.89 13.31 -22.88
C GLN A 44 -35.13 13.75 -24.13
N ASP A 45 -34.12 14.61 -23.95
CA ASP A 45 -32.98 14.59 -24.87
C ASP A 45 -32.08 13.43 -24.46
N LYS A 46 -31.99 12.43 -25.35
CA LYS A 46 -30.91 11.44 -25.30
C LYS A 46 -29.59 12.22 -25.21
N PRO A 47 -28.69 11.96 -24.26
CA PRO A 47 -27.32 12.38 -24.45
C PRO A 47 -26.78 11.58 -25.64
N GLN A 48 -26.77 12.20 -26.81
CA GLN A 48 -25.84 11.83 -27.86
C GLN A 48 -24.47 11.91 -27.21
N THR A 49 -23.87 10.75 -26.93
CA THR A 49 -22.44 10.65 -26.71
C THR A 49 -21.79 11.01 -28.04
N THR A 50 -21.60 12.31 -28.26
CA THR A 50 -20.71 12.79 -29.31
C THR A 50 -19.35 12.21 -28.95
N ILE A 51 -18.92 11.21 -29.72
CA ILE A 51 -17.53 10.77 -29.73
C ILE A 51 -16.75 11.99 -30.20
N VAL A 52 -16.24 12.76 -29.24
CA VAL A 52 -15.22 13.77 -29.53
C VAL A 52 -13.97 12.97 -29.87
N LEU A 53 -13.80 12.72 -31.17
CA LEU A 53 -12.51 12.29 -31.71
C LEU A 53 -11.44 13.26 -31.21
N PRO A 54 -10.25 12.78 -30.81
CA PRO A 54 -9.16 13.69 -30.46
C PRO A 54 -8.90 14.64 -31.64
N PRO A 55 -8.50 15.90 -31.38
CA PRO A 55 -8.16 16.81 -32.46
C PRO A 55 -7.13 16.12 -33.35
N LYS A 56 -7.38 16.08 -34.67
CA LYS A 56 -6.35 15.72 -35.66
C LYS A 56 -5.08 16.47 -35.28
N GLU A 57 -3.99 15.72 -35.12
CA GLU A 57 -2.66 16.22 -34.82
C GLU A 57 -2.38 17.47 -35.66
N LYS A 58 -2.18 18.61 -34.99
CA LYS A 58 -1.50 19.74 -35.63
C LYS A 58 -0.04 19.33 -35.78
N THR A 59 0.37 19.03 -37.01
CA THR A 59 1.77 18.90 -37.37
C THR A 59 2.46 20.25 -37.13
N ILE A 60 3.12 20.41 -35.98
CA ILE A 60 4.01 21.55 -35.76
C ILE A 60 5.34 21.18 -36.42
N ARG A 61 5.60 21.74 -37.60
CA ARG A 61 6.91 21.65 -38.27
C ARG A 61 7.91 22.50 -37.48
N TYR A 62 8.71 21.86 -36.63
CA TYR A 62 10.04 22.39 -36.31
C TYR A 62 10.98 21.99 -37.45
N LYS A 63 11.80 22.95 -37.87
CA LYS A 63 12.79 22.80 -38.94
C LYS A 63 13.64 21.55 -38.72
N ASN A 64 13.68 20.71 -39.74
CA ASN A 64 14.66 19.67 -40.04
C ASN A 64 15.21 18.85 -38.87
N GLU A 65 14.41 17.92 -38.35
CA GLU A 65 14.87 16.59 -37.93
C GLU A 65 13.65 15.67 -37.73
N THR A 66 13.46 14.71 -38.62
CA THR A 66 12.46 13.64 -38.45
C THR A 66 12.96 12.64 -37.42
N VAL A 67 12.65 12.86 -36.15
CA VAL A 67 12.75 11.81 -35.13
C VAL A 67 11.50 10.94 -35.23
N SER A 68 11.62 9.80 -35.90
CA SER A 68 10.63 8.72 -35.83
C SER A 68 10.69 8.07 -34.44
N GLY A 69 10.05 8.70 -33.45
CA GLY A 69 9.87 8.16 -32.11
C GLY A 69 8.40 8.22 -31.72
N ARG A 70 7.82 7.13 -31.21
CA ARG A 70 6.50 7.17 -30.59
C ARG A 70 6.57 8.12 -29.39
N ILE A 71 5.90 9.27 -29.46
CA ILE A 71 5.82 10.22 -28.34
C ILE A 71 4.94 9.56 -27.27
N LEU A 72 5.58 9.06 -26.21
CA LEU A 72 4.89 8.65 -24.99
C LEU A 72 4.37 9.93 -24.30
N SER A 73 3.14 9.89 -23.76
CA SER A 73 2.72 10.95 -22.83
C SER A 73 3.72 11.02 -21.68
N ALA A 74 4.03 12.23 -21.20
CA ALA A 74 5.04 12.49 -20.17
C ALA A 74 4.87 11.61 -18.92
N THR A 75 3.63 11.24 -18.59
CA THR A 75 3.30 10.31 -17.49
C THR A 75 3.95 8.93 -17.63
N TYR A 76 4.22 8.47 -18.86
CA TYR A 76 4.71 7.12 -19.16
C TYR A 76 6.16 7.08 -19.65
N ALA A 77 6.75 8.24 -19.92
CA ALA A 77 8.16 8.35 -20.26
C ALA A 77 9.02 8.22 -18.98
N ASP A 78 10.29 7.90 -19.17
CA ASP A 78 11.28 8.13 -18.12
C ASP A 78 11.51 9.62 -17.99
N LEU A 79 11.66 10.09 -16.76
CA LEU A 79 11.97 11.50 -16.51
C LEU A 79 13.48 11.75 -16.69
N PRO A 80 13.87 12.94 -17.16
CA PRO A 80 15.27 13.36 -17.12
C PRO A 80 15.80 13.33 -15.69
N ALA A 81 16.99 12.77 -15.51
CA ALA A 81 17.64 12.67 -14.21
C ALA A 81 19.15 12.70 -14.39
N PRO A 82 19.91 13.15 -13.38
CA PRO A 82 21.36 12.96 -13.38
C PRO A 82 21.69 11.46 -13.29
N GLU A 83 22.80 11.06 -13.90
CA GLU A 83 23.32 9.70 -13.77
C GLU A 83 24.05 9.52 -12.43
N LEU A 84 23.81 8.38 -11.79
CA LEU A 84 24.48 8.00 -10.54
C LEU A 84 25.42 6.83 -10.77
N GLN A 85 26.55 6.84 -10.06
CA GLN A 85 27.53 5.76 -10.13
C GLN A 85 27.14 4.66 -9.15
N TRP A 86 26.61 3.55 -9.66
CA TRP A 86 26.17 2.42 -8.86
C TRP A 86 27.22 1.31 -8.81
N GLU A 87 27.39 0.71 -7.64
CA GLU A 87 28.24 -0.46 -7.45
C GLU A 87 27.43 -1.64 -6.89
N LYS A 88 27.82 -2.84 -7.29
CA LYS A 88 27.25 -4.09 -6.79
C LYS A 88 27.90 -4.48 -5.48
N MET A 89 27.07 -4.93 -4.55
CA MET A 89 27.45 -5.43 -3.24
C MET A 89 27.18 -6.93 -3.15
N ALA A 90 27.46 -7.55 -1.99
CA ALA A 90 27.21 -8.97 -1.79
C ALA A 90 25.71 -9.27 -1.98
N PRO A 91 25.35 -10.19 -2.89
CA PRO A 91 23.96 -10.46 -3.21
C PRO A 91 23.23 -11.11 -2.02
N ALA A 92 21.94 -10.84 -1.91
CA ALA A 92 21.06 -11.48 -0.95
C ALA A 92 21.06 -13.01 -1.12
N PRO A 93 20.95 -13.78 -0.02
CA PRO A 93 20.89 -15.24 -0.08
C PRO A 93 19.75 -15.77 -0.95
N VAL A 94 18.64 -15.03 -1.03
CA VAL A 94 17.49 -15.34 -1.87
C VAL A 94 16.90 -14.06 -2.49
N PRO A 95 16.34 -14.14 -3.72
CA PRO A 95 15.59 -13.05 -4.34
C PRO A 95 14.19 -12.91 -3.71
N ARG A 96 13.67 -11.67 -3.66
CA ARG A 96 12.38 -11.33 -3.03
C ARG A 96 11.58 -10.29 -3.82
N LEU A 97 10.28 -10.50 -3.93
CA LEU A 97 9.26 -9.53 -4.37
C LEU A 97 8.25 -9.37 -3.23
N ASP A 98 7.73 -8.16 -3.00
CA ASP A 98 6.82 -7.86 -1.88
C ASP A 98 7.32 -8.35 -0.50
N GLY A 99 8.66 -8.37 -0.34
CA GLY A 99 9.28 -8.50 0.96
C GLY A 99 9.19 -7.20 1.75
N ALA A 100 9.65 -7.22 2.99
CA ALA A 100 9.75 -6.03 3.82
C ALA A 100 11.18 -5.81 4.29
N ALA A 101 11.55 -4.56 4.56
CA ALA A 101 12.86 -4.26 5.13
C ALA A 101 12.78 -3.20 6.20
N ILE A 102 13.62 -3.37 7.21
CA ILE A 102 13.79 -2.43 8.30
C ILE A 102 15.28 -2.24 8.54
N GLN A 103 15.73 -1.00 8.45
CA GLN A 103 17.08 -0.63 8.83
C GLN A 103 17.14 -0.30 10.32
N ILE A 104 18.10 -0.88 11.04
CA ILE A 104 18.48 -0.49 12.39
C ILE A 104 20.00 -0.29 12.39
N LYS A 105 20.44 0.96 12.50
CA LYS A 105 21.86 1.35 12.43
C LYS A 105 22.49 0.81 11.13
N ASN A 106 23.58 0.05 11.26
CA ASN A 106 24.34 -0.55 10.17
C ASN A 106 23.76 -1.88 9.66
N LEU A 107 22.58 -2.30 10.13
CA LEU A 107 21.96 -3.56 9.75
C LEU A 107 20.65 -3.32 8.99
N LEU A 108 20.47 -4.04 7.88
CA LEU A 108 19.20 -4.14 7.16
C LEU A 108 18.59 -5.52 7.39
N PHE A 109 17.46 -5.56 8.07
CA PHE A 109 16.67 -6.77 8.26
C PHE A 109 15.71 -6.93 7.08
N VAL A 110 15.84 -8.00 6.32
CA VAL A 110 15.04 -8.28 5.12
C VAL A 110 14.14 -9.49 5.38
N PHE A 111 12.83 -9.26 5.35
CA PHE A 111 11.80 -10.20 5.75
C PHE A 111 11.10 -10.80 4.53
N ALA A 112 10.97 -12.13 4.53
CA ALA A 112 10.00 -12.87 3.74
C ALA A 112 9.98 -12.49 2.23
N GLY A 113 8.80 -12.33 1.65
CA GLY A 113 8.56 -12.01 0.25
C GLY A 113 8.45 -13.25 -0.65
N TYR A 114 7.99 -13.02 -1.88
CA TYR A 114 7.92 -14.03 -2.93
C TYR A 114 9.30 -14.28 -3.53
N GLY A 115 9.72 -15.55 -3.59
CA GLY A 115 10.78 -15.98 -4.50
C GLY A 115 10.23 -16.19 -5.92
N THR A 116 9.02 -16.74 -6.00
CA THR A 116 8.20 -16.86 -7.20
C THR A 116 6.73 -16.69 -6.82
N ILE A 117 5.81 -16.63 -7.78
CA ILE A 117 4.37 -16.54 -7.48
C ILE A 117 3.84 -17.74 -6.67
N ASP A 118 4.54 -18.89 -6.72
CA ASP A 118 4.20 -20.14 -6.04
C ASP A 118 5.04 -20.41 -4.78
N LEU A 119 6.02 -19.55 -4.48
CA LEU A 119 6.95 -19.73 -3.37
C LEU A 119 7.15 -18.42 -2.60
N VAL A 120 6.90 -18.46 -1.29
CA VAL A 120 7.24 -17.39 -0.36
C VAL A 120 8.29 -17.84 0.64
N HIS A 121 9.07 -16.88 1.12
CA HIS A 121 10.04 -17.07 2.19
C HIS A 121 9.39 -16.83 3.55
N SER A 122 9.86 -17.50 4.60
CA SER A 122 9.36 -17.40 5.99
C SER A 122 10.48 -17.13 7.00
N HIS A 123 11.48 -16.35 6.60
CA HIS A 123 12.68 -16.06 7.39
C HIS A 123 13.11 -14.61 7.21
N VAL A 124 13.97 -14.17 8.11
CA VAL A 124 14.65 -12.88 8.09
C VAL A 124 16.10 -13.12 7.72
N ASP A 125 16.61 -12.42 6.70
CA ASP A 125 18.05 -12.33 6.43
C ASP A 125 18.56 -10.93 6.85
N ILE A 126 19.78 -10.84 7.38
CA ILE A 126 20.37 -9.59 7.86
C ILE A 126 21.60 -9.25 7.02
N TYR A 127 21.56 -8.09 6.38
CA TYR A 127 22.70 -7.50 5.68
C TYR A 127 23.41 -6.49 6.59
N ASN A 128 24.74 -6.58 6.65
CA ASN A 128 25.59 -5.66 7.40
C ASN A 128 26.28 -4.68 6.44
N TYR A 129 25.93 -3.40 6.55
CA TYR A 129 26.50 -2.35 5.70
C TYR A 129 28.00 -2.13 5.93
N SER A 130 28.51 -2.44 7.12
CA SER A 130 29.89 -2.16 7.52
C SER A 130 30.91 -3.10 6.86
N ASP A 131 30.55 -4.36 6.68
CA ASP A 131 31.46 -5.39 6.13
C ASP A 131 30.97 -5.99 4.80
N ASN A 132 29.82 -5.54 4.26
CA ASN A 132 29.24 -6.02 3.02
C ASN A 132 28.95 -7.54 3.06
N THR A 133 28.37 -8.02 4.17
CA THR A 133 28.03 -9.44 4.32
C THR A 133 26.58 -9.66 4.73
N TRP A 134 26.08 -10.85 4.41
CA TRP A 134 24.83 -11.38 4.95
C TRP A 134 25.15 -12.32 6.11
N GLY A 135 25.08 -11.80 7.34
CA GLY A 135 25.64 -12.46 8.52
C GLY A 135 24.63 -13.18 9.42
N GLY A 136 23.32 -12.96 9.22
CA GLY A 136 22.29 -13.51 10.11
C GLY A 136 21.05 -14.00 9.37
N ARG A 137 20.55 -15.15 9.79
CA ARG A 137 19.26 -15.71 9.35
C ARG A 137 18.51 -16.32 10.53
N PHE A 138 17.22 -16.07 10.63
CA PHE A 138 16.34 -16.74 11.59
C PHE A 138 14.90 -16.79 11.08
N ASP A 139 14.15 -17.77 11.56
CA ASP A 139 12.79 -18.02 11.10
C ASP A 139 11.79 -17.03 11.70
N MET A 140 10.73 -16.77 10.92
CA MET A 140 9.55 -16.06 11.38
C MET A 140 8.59 -17.02 12.11
N PRO A 141 7.69 -16.50 12.96
CA PRO A 141 6.60 -17.32 13.50
C PRO A 141 5.81 -17.98 12.36
N LYS A 142 5.48 -19.27 12.49
CA LYS A 142 4.74 -20.03 11.46
C LYS A 142 3.41 -19.39 11.06
N GLU A 143 2.82 -18.67 12.00
CA GLU A 143 1.51 -18.03 11.87
C GLU A 143 1.58 -16.59 11.32
N MET A 144 2.77 -16.08 11.01
CA MET A 144 2.96 -14.75 10.47
C MET A 144 2.72 -14.73 8.94
N ALA A 145 2.26 -13.60 8.44
CA ALA A 145 2.18 -13.34 7.01
C ALA A 145 3.58 -13.28 6.36
N HIS A 146 3.63 -13.45 5.03
CA HIS A 146 4.85 -13.61 4.25
C HIS A 146 5.10 -12.46 3.26
N SER A 147 4.09 -11.65 2.95
CA SER A 147 4.20 -10.51 2.03
C SER A 147 3.15 -9.44 2.38
N HIS A 148 3.22 -8.28 1.74
CA HIS A 148 2.25 -7.18 1.94
C HIS A 148 2.15 -6.75 3.42
N LEU A 149 3.26 -6.83 4.15
CA LEU A 149 3.34 -6.58 5.58
C LEU A 149 3.30 -5.07 5.86
N GLY A 150 2.61 -4.66 6.93
CA GLY A 150 2.86 -3.38 7.57
C GLY A 150 3.98 -3.53 8.59
N MET A 151 5.07 -2.76 8.49
CA MET A 151 6.20 -2.89 9.42
C MET A 151 6.83 -1.54 9.78
N VAL A 152 7.32 -1.44 11.02
CA VAL A 152 8.07 -0.28 11.52
C VAL A 152 8.94 -0.65 12.71
N THR A 153 9.92 0.19 13.06
CA THR A 153 10.80 -0.01 14.22
C THR A 153 10.92 1.22 15.10
N ASP A 154 11.12 1.00 16.40
CA ASP A 154 11.54 2.02 17.38
C ASP A 154 13.07 2.08 17.56
N GLY A 155 13.84 1.39 16.70
CA GLY A 155 15.29 1.31 16.77
C GLY A 155 15.83 0.08 17.51
N ARG A 156 14.96 -0.72 18.13
CA ARG A 156 15.31 -2.06 18.65
C ARG A 156 14.25 -3.09 18.33
N TYR A 157 12.99 -2.76 18.53
CA TYR A 157 11.88 -3.64 18.27
C TYR A 157 11.36 -3.40 16.86
N ILE A 158 10.97 -4.47 16.18
CA ILE A 158 10.32 -4.39 14.87
C ILE A 158 8.89 -4.87 15.05
N TYR A 159 7.95 -3.98 14.82
CA TYR A 159 6.51 -4.26 14.87
C TYR A 159 6.07 -4.70 13.47
N VAL A 160 5.40 -5.85 13.41
CA VAL A 160 4.86 -6.43 12.18
C VAL A 160 3.35 -6.51 12.34
N VAL A 161 2.64 -5.99 11.35
CA VAL A 161 1.19 -5.88 11.35
C VAL A 161 0.67 -6.48 10.07
N THR A 162 -0.33 -7.37 10.19
CA THR A 162 -1.12 -7.86 9.08
C THR A 162 -0.28 -8.47 7.95
N GLY A 163 -0.89 -8.62 6.78
CA GLY A 163 -0.24 -9.01 5.54
C GLY A 163 -0.88 -10.26 4.98
N GLN A 164 -0.24 -10.82 3.95
CA GLN A 164 -0.74 -11.98 3.24
C GLN A 164 -0.07 -13.28 3.69
N TYR A 165 -0.86 -14.34 3.84
CA TYR A 165 -0.33 -15.71 3.96
C TYR A 165 0.13 -16.29 2.65
N GLY A 166 1.29 -16.96 2.65
CA GLY A 166 1.64 -17.90 1.60
C GLY A 166 1.76 -17.30 0.18
N PRO A 167 1.90 -18.16 -0.84
CA PRO A 167 2.03 -17.74 -2.22
C PRO A 167 0.69 -17.30 -2.84
N GLN A 168 0.71 -16.92 -4.12
CA GLN A 168 -0.46 -16.55 -4.91
C GLN A 168 -1.29 -15.42 -4.28
N CYS A 169 -2.62 -15.43 -4.42
CA CYS A 169 -3.53 -14.42 -3.89
C CYS A 169 -4.31 -14.92 -2.68
N ARG A 170 -3.60 -15.56 -1.75
CA ARG A 170 -4.15 -16.07 -0.50
C ARG A 170 -4.59 -14.93 0.43
N GLY A 171 -5.43 -15.30 1.40
CA GLY A 171 -6.08 -14.36 2.33
C GLY A 171 -5.11 -13.57 3.21
N PRO A 172 -5.55 -12.40 3.70
CA PRO A 172 -4.78 -11.61 4.65
C PRO A 172 -4.97 -12.13 6.09
N THR A 173 -4.20 -11.60 7.03
CA THR A 173 -4.33 -11.86 8.48
C THR A 173 -4.54 -10.59 9.27
N ALA A 174 -5.20 -10.65 10.42
CA ALA A 174 -5.25 -9.53 11.36
C ALA A 174 -4.14 -9.60 12.42
N ARG A 175 -3.35 -10.69 12.44
CA ARG A 175 -2.32 -10.90 13.46
C ARG A 175 -1.22 -9.86 13.40
N THR A 176 -0.69 -9.54 14.58
CA THR A 176 0.40 -8.61 14.76
C THR A 176 1.45 -9.24 15.67
N PHE A 177 2.71 -8.91 15.42
CA PHE A 177 3.86 -9.48 16.10
C PHE A 177 4.87 -8.38 16.41
N VAL A 178 5.75 -8.64 17.37
CA VAL A 178 6.91 -7.81 17.64
C VAL A 178 8.15 -8.67 17.77
N LEU A 179 9.22 -8.25 17.10
CA LEU A 179 10.55 -8.87 17.17
C LEU A 179 11.45 -8.01 18.06
N ASP A 180 12.02 -8.59 19.11
CA ASP A 180 13.20 -8.01 19.77
C ASP A 180 14.45 -8.40 19.00
N THR A 181 15.05 -7.45 18.27
CA THR A 181 16.21 -7.73 17.42
C THR A 181 17.47 -8.12 18.20
N LYS A 182 17.55 -7.79 19.50
CA LYS A 182 18.68 -8.17 20.35
C LYS A 182 18.62 -9.65 20.72
N THR A 183 17.44 -10.15 21.05
CA THR A 183 17.25 -11.54 21.50
C THR A 183 16.77 -12.46 20.39
N LYS A 184 16.38 -11.91 19.24
CA LYS A 184 15.75 -12.60 18.09
C LYS A 184 14.48 -13.36 18.48
N LYS A 185 13.79 -12.88 19.51
CA LYS A 185 12.53 -13.46 20.00
C LYS A 185 11.35 -12.67 19.48
N TRP A 186 10.33 -13.42 19.10
CA TRP A 186 9.04 -12.92 18.67
C TRP A 186 8.03 -12.98 19.82
N ASN A 187 7.15 -11.99 19.90
CA ASN A 187 5.99 -12.01 20.77
C ASN A 187 4.75 -11.58 19.98
N ASP A 188 3.58 -12.07 20.39
CA ASP A 188 2.30 -11.61 19.86
C ASP A 188 1.96 -10.21 20.35
N MET A 189 1.19 -9.49 19.53
CA MET A 189 0.63 -8.18 19.84
C MET A 189 -0.90 -8.22 19.60
N PRO A 190 -1.67 -7.25 20.12
CA PRO A 190 -3.10 -7.15 19.83
C PRO A 190 -3.38 -7.16 18.32
N PRO A 191 -4.25 -8.06 17.82
CA PRO A 191 -4.55 -8.14 16.39
C PRO A 191 -5.28 -6.87 15.94
N LEU A 192 -5.14 -6.51 14.67
CA LEU A 192 -5.97 -5.46 14.06
C LEU A 192 -7.46 -5.82 14.16
N PRO A 193 -8.38 -4.84 14.18
CA PRO A 193 -9.82 -5.12 14.17
C PRO A 193 -10.28 -5.92 12.95
N VAL A 194 -9.60 -5.73 11.81
CA VAL A 194 -9.88 -6.40 10.54
C VAL A 194 -8.59 -6.57 9.74
N PRO A 195 -8.45 -7.65 8.95
CA PRO A 195 -7.22 -7.93 8.23
C PRO A 195 -7.04 -6.99 7.02
N ARG A 196 -5.78 -6.74 6.63
CA ARG A 196 -5.40 -5.80 5.57
C ARG A 196 -4.22 -6.30 4.73
N TYR A 197 -4.22 -5.95 3.44
CA TYR A 197 -3.03 -6.10 2.60
C TYR A 197 -2.29 -4.76 2.48
N ALA A 198 -0.97 -4.80 2.70
CA ALA A 198 -0.03 -3.70 2.47
C ALA A 198 -0.52 -2.34 3.03
N PRO A 199 -0.87 -2.24 4.33
CA PRO A 199 -1.26 -0.96 4.91
C PRO A 199 -0.04 -0.05 5.11
N ALA A 200 -0.27 1.25 5.04
CA ALA A 200 0.69 2.25 5.50
C ALA A 200 0.87 2.11 7.02
N THR A 201 2.11 1.91 7.48
CA THR A 201 2.42 1.62 8.90
C THR A 201 3.60 2.45 9.37
N GLN A 202 3.44 3.19 10.46
CA GLN A 202 4.52 3.97 11.10
C GLN A 202 4.35 4.10 12.61
N LEU A 203 5.44 4.41 13.31
CA LEU A 203 5.40 4.88 14.70
C LEU A 203 5.36 6.39 14.72
N TRP A 204 4.38 6.96 15.41
CA TRP A 204 4.27 8.40 15.60
C TRP A 204 3.74 8.68 17.01
N ARG A 205 4.40 9.59 17.73
CA ARG A 205 4.00 10.01 19.09
C ARG A 205 3.77 8.83 20.07
N GLY A 206 4.64 7.82 20.00
CA GLY A 206 4.58 6.63 20.89
C GLY A 206 3.48 5.63 20.55
N ARG A 207 2.84 5.76 19.38
CA ARG A 207 1.78 4.86 18.92
C ARG A 207 2.15 4.24 17.58
N LEU A 208 1.79 2.97 17.42
CA LEU A 208 1.86 2.26 16.16
C LEU A 208 0.61 2.61 15.35
N HIS A 209 0.79 3.39 14.29
CA HIS A 209 -0.27 3.79 13.37
C HIS A 209 -0.32 2.86 12.17
N VAL A 210 -1.52 2.40 11.82
CA VAL A 210 -1.80 1.52 10.68
C VAL A 210 -3.00 2.07 9.94
N MET A 211 -2.86 2.32 8.64
CA MET A 211 -3.90 2.96 7.86
C MET A 211 -3.95 2.47 6.42
N GLY A 212 -5.15 2.52 5.83
CA GLY A 212 -5.35 2.17 4.44
C GLY A 212 -5.18 0.67 4.17
N GLY A 213 -4.49 0.34 3.07
CA GLY A 213 -4.39 -1.03 2.56
C GLY A 213 -5.59 -1.45 1.72
N SER A 214 -5.53 -2.66 1.17
CA SER A 214 -6.70 -3.31 0.57
C SER A 214 -7.48 -4.10 1.60
N LYS A 215 -8.81 -4.10 1.48
CA LYS A 215 -9.69 -5.04 2.20
C LYS A 215 -9.48 -6.48 1.70
N GLU A 216 -10.12 -7.45 2.35
CA GLU A 216 -9.94 -8.89 2.11
C GLU A 216 -10.14 -9.32 0.64
N ASN A 217 -10.97 -8.59 -0.10
CA ASN A 217 -11.21 -8.82 -1.53
C ASN A 217 -10.06 -8.35 -2.45
N ARG A 218 -8.96 -7.82 -1.91
CA ARG A 218 -7.79 -7.25 -2.63
C ARG A 218 -8.13 -6.14 -3.62
N HIS A 219 -9.32 -5.56 -3.52
CA HIS A 219 -9.81 -4.60 -4.50
C HIS A 219 -10.28 -3.31 -3.85
N THR A 220 -11.11 -3.42 -2.82
CA THR A 220 -11.69 -2.25 -2.16
C THR A 220 -10.61 -1.56 -1.31
N PRO A 221 -10.31 -0.28 -1.58
CA PRO A 221 -9.42 0.48 -0.73
C PRO A 221 -10.04 0.65 0.65
N ALA A 222 -9.27 0.38 1.69
CA ALA A 222 -9.62 0.71 3.06
C ALA A 222 -9.27 2.17 3.36
N LEU A 223 -10.13 2.87 4.11
CA LEU A 223 -9.87 4.24 4.59
C LEU A 223 -9.57 4.28 6.09
N GLU A 224 -9.80 3.15 6.77
CA GLU A 224 -9.66 3.07 8.21
C GLU A 224 -8.20 3.33 8.63
N HIS A 225 -8.05 4.03 9.75
CA HIS A 225 -6.79 4.35 10.40
C HIS A 225 -6.94 3.98 11.87
N TRP A 226 -6.01 3.19 12.38
CA TRP A 226 -5.96 2.82 13.78
C TRP A 226 -4.61 3.10 14.39
N SER A 227 -4.57 3.23 15.71
CA SER A 227 -3.34 3.32 16.46
C SER A 227 -3.35 2.45 17.72
N LEU A 228 -2.18 1.96 18.10
CA LEU A 228 -1.97 1.21 19.35
C LEU A 228 -0.78 1.81 20.11
N ALA A 229 -0.96 2.21 21.37
CA ALA A 229 0.16 2.68 22.19
C ALA A 229 1.17 1.54 22.39
N VAL A 230 2.44 1.81 22.12
CA VAL A 230 3.52 0.83 22.29
C VAL A 230 4.73 1.45 22.96
N LYS A 231 5.41 0.64 23.78
CA LYS A 231 6.68 1.02 24.40
C LYS A 231 7.52 -0.22 24.67
N ASP A 232 8.80 -0.16 24.32
CA ASP A 232 9.79 -1.23 24.58
C ASP A 232 9.31 -2.62 24.12
N GLY A 233 8.71 -2.68 22.93
CA GLY A 233 8.21 -3.92 22.34
C GLY A 233 6.94 -4.48 22.99
N LYS A 234 6.19 -3.66 23.73
CA LYS A 234 4.92 -4.06 24.36
C LYS A 234 3.79 -3.12 23.98
N ALA A 235 2.60 -3.67 23.81
CA ALA A 235 1.37 -2.88 23.76
C ALA A 235 1.05 -2.35 25.17
N LEU A 236 0.63 -1.10 25.24
CA LEU A 236 0.12 -0.46 26.46
C LEU A 236 -1.42 -0.49 26.53
N GLU A 237 -2.06 -0.97 25.47
CA GLU A 237 -3.50 -1.08 25.28
C GLU A 237 -3.81 -2.48 24.73
N THR A 238 -5.00 -3.00 25.01
CA THR A 238 -5.44 -4.31 24.52
C THR A 238 -6.16 -4.25 23.18
N GLU A 239 -6.60 -3.06 22.78
CA GLU A 239 -7.38 -2.83 21.56
C GLU A 239 -6.82 -1.66 20.77
N TRP A 240 -7.00 -1.71 19.45
CA TRP A 240 -6.63 -0.65 18.54
C TRP A 240 -7.65 0.48 18.60
N ARG A 241 -7.18 1.70 18.80
CA ARG A 241 -8.02 2.91 18.79
C ARG A 241 -8.28 3.36 17.35
N PRO A 242 -9.52 3.70 16.96
CA PRO A 242 -9.77 4.38 15.68
C PRO A 242 -9.17 5.79 15.69
N GLU A 243 -8.57 6.17 14.57
CA GLU A 243 -8.04 7.49 14.30
C GLU A 243 -8.75 8.12 13.11
N ILE A 244 -8.33 9.33 12.73
CA ILE A 244 -8.89 10.04 11.58
C ILE A 244 -8.57 9.27 10.29
N PRO A 245 -9.59 8.88 9.49
CA PRO A 245 -9.42 8.13 8.25
C PRO A 245 -8.44 8.80 7.29
N ILE A 246 -7.71 7.99 6.52
CA ILE A 246 -6.83 8.49 5.47
C ILE A 246 -7.66 9.10 4.31
N PRO A 247 -7.24 10.22 3.69
CA PRO A 247 -8.01 10.86 2.61
C PRO A 247 -8.20 9.95 1.39
N ARG A 248 -7.19 9.12 1.08
CA ARG A 248 -7.25 8.10 0.03
C ARG A 248 -6.68 6.78 0.52
N GLY A 249 -7.46 5.73 0.33
CA GLY A 249 -7.15 4.37 0.77
C GLY A 249 -6.34 3.54 -0.22
N GLY A 250 -6.23 2.24 0.06
CA GLY A 250 -5.59 1.27 -0.84
C GLY A 250 -4.15 0.91 -0.45
N PRO A 251 -3.59 -0.13 -1.08
CA PRO A 251 -2.32 -0.74 -0.69
C PRO A 251 -1.11 -0.02 -1.27
N HIS A 252 0.07 -0.50 -0.86
CA HIS A 252 1.35 -0.24 -1.50
C HIS A 252 1.85 1.21 -1.46
N ARG A 253 1.54 1.90 -0.36
CA ARG A 253 1.88 3.31 -0.09
C ARG A 253 3.15 3.42 0.75
N ALA A 254 3.94 4.46 0.52
CA ALA A 254 4.97 4.85 1.48
C ALA A 254 4.32 5.57 2.67
N CYS A 255 4.80 5.28 3.88
CA CYS A 255 4.36 5.91 5.11
C CYS A 255 5.59 6.36 5.89
N VAL A 256 5.73 7.66 6.13
CA VAL A 256 6.97 8.25 6.65
C VAL A 256 6.65 9.17 7.81
N VAL A 257 7.42 9.11 8.90
CA VAL A 257 7.34 10.09 9.98
C VAL A 257 8.63 10.89 10.03
N VAL A 258 8.51 12.21 9.94
CA VAL A 258 9.64 13.16 9.94
C VAL A 258 9.15 14.52 10.45
N ASN A 259 9.96 15.19 11.27
CA ASN A 259 9.61 16.47 11.91
C ASN A 259 8.25 16.45 12.64
N ASP A 260 7.98 15.36 13.39
CA ASP A 260 6.73 15.14 14.13
C ASP A 260 5.46 15.21 13.25
N ARG A 261 5.57 14.84 11.97
CA ARG A 261 4.45 14.75 11.03
C ARG A 261 4.46 13.39 10.36
N LEU A 262 3.29 12.88 10.03
CA LEU A 262 3.12 11.62 9.31
C LEU A 262 2.72 11.90 7.86
N TYR A 263 3.44 11.30 6.92
CA TYR A 263 3.25 11.46 5.49
C TYR A 263 2.79 10.13 4.89
N VAL A 264 1.79 10.16 4.02
CA VAL A 264 1.40 9.02 3.19
C VAL A 264 1.50 9.42 1.73
N ILE A 265 2.24 8.63 0.96
CA ILE A 265 2.67 8.99 -0.40
C ILE A 265 2.32 7.86 -1.37
N GLY A 266 1.74 8.23 -2.51
CA GLY A 266 1.56 7.35 -3.67
C GLY A 266 0.54 6.24 -3.45
N GLY A 267 0.89 5.01 -3.82
CA GLY A 267 0.06 3.81 -3.69
C GLY A 267 -0.93 3.61 -4.81
N GLN A 268 -1.81 2.61 -4.65
CA GLN A 268 -2.77 2.25 -5.69
C GLN A 268 -4.15 1.90 -5.14
N GLU A 269 -5.12 1.81 -6.05
CA GLU A 269 -6.42 1.18 -5.86
C GLU A 269 -6.51 -0.07 -6.72
N GLY A 270 -7.08 -1.13 -6.16
CA GLY A 270 -7.06 -2.46 -6.76
C GLY A 270 -5.69 -3.15 -6.66
N ASP A 271 -5.70 -4.47 -6.83
CA ASP A 271 -4.52 -5.34 -6.88
C ASP A 271 -4.92 -6.65 -7.61
N PHE A 272 -3.98 -7.56 -7.79
CA PHE A 272 -4.23 -8.92 -8.23
C PHE A 272 -5.21 -9.61 -7.30
N MET A 273 -6.26 -10.21 -7.87
CA MET A 273 -7.28 -10.92 -7.12
C MET A 273 -7.20 -12.42 -7.36
N ALA A 274 -7.55 -13.21 -6.35
CA ALA A 274 -7.79 -14.63 -6.53
C ALA A 274 -8.90 -14.86 -7.55
N LYS A 275 -8.70 -15.80 -8.48
CA LYS A 275 -9.78 -16.26 -9.37
C LYS A 275 -10.85 -16.98 -8.53
N PRO A 276 -12.12 -16.53 -8.57
CA PRO A 276 -13.20 -17.22 -7.89
C PRO A 276 -13.24 -18.71 -8.29
N GLY A 277 -13.40 -19.60 -7.30
CA GLY A 277 -13.41 -21.05 -7.52
C GLY A 277 -12.05 -21.71 -7.82
N SER A 278 -10.94 -20.95 -7.80
CA SER A 278 -9.61 -21.55 -7.97
C SER A 278 -9.15 -22.27 -6.70
N PRO A 279 -8.75 -23.56 -6.76
CA PRO A 279 -8.32 -24.31 -5.58
C PRO A 279 -7.01 -23.77 -4.95
N ILE A 280 -6.27 -22.93 -5.68
CA ILE A 280 -4.96 -22.39 -5.27
C ILE A 280 -4.95 -20.85 -5.19
N PHE A 281 -6.12 -20.20 -5.21
CA PHE A 281 -6.23 -18.73 -5.23
C PHE A 281 -5.38 -18.08 -6.34
N LYS A 282 -5.41 -18.65 -7.55
CA LYS A 282 -4.59 -18.17 -8.67
C LYS A 282 -4.85 -16.67 -8.91
N CYS A 283 -3.79 -15.87 -8.89
CA CYS A 283 -3.92 -14.43 -9.13
C CYS A 283 -4.38 -14.13 -10.56
N SER A 284 -5.32 -13.18 -10.68
CA SER A 284 -5.78 -12.62 -11.94
C SER A 284 -5.72 -11.10 -11.89
N ARG A 285 -5.31 -10.52 -13.02
CA ARG A 285 -5.11 -9.07 -13.14
C ARG A 285 -6.45 -8.36 -13.23
N ARG A 286 -6.57 -7.23 -12.52
CA ARG A 286 -7.63 -6.24 -12.71
C ARG A 286 -7.05 -4.88 -13.09
N ASN A 287 -7.95 -3.91 -13.25
CA ASN A 287 -7.59 -2.51 -13.38
C ASN A 287 -7.01 -2.04 -12.05
N GLU A 288 -5.79 -1.53 -12.10
CA GLU A 288 -5.09 -0.91 -10.98
C GLU A 288 -4.98 0.57 -11.35
N VAL A 289 -5.23 1.46 -10.40
CA VAL A 289 -5.04 2.90 -10.56
C VAL A 289 -3.96 3.32 -9.60
N VAL A 290 -2.89 3.93 -10.10
CA VAL A 290 -1.76 4.38 -9.29
C VAL A 290 -1.90 5.87 -9.02
N TYR A 291 -1.51 6.31 -7.83
CA TYR A 291 -1.63 7.71 -7.40
C TYR A 291 -0.26 8.35 -7.21
N ASN A 292 -0.23 9.67 -7.41
CA ASN A 292 0.89 10.53 -7.04
C ASN A 292 0.59 11.43 -5.83
N ASP A 293 -0.58 11.26 -5.21
CA ASP A 293 -1.02 12.07 -4.08
C ASP A 293 -0.04 11.97 -2.90
N VAL A 294 0.16 13.11 -2.22
CA VAL A 294 0.96 13.21 -0.99
C VAL A 294 0.08 13.85 0.07
N TYR A 295 -0.15 13.14 1.16
CA TYR A 295 -0.90 13.64 2.31
C TYR A 295 0.00 13.72 3.53
N MET A 296 -0.16 14.78 4.32
CA MET A 296 0.51 14.96 5.59
C MET A 296 -0.52 15.14 6.70
N LEU A 297 -0.42 14.32 7.73
CA LEU A 297 -1.18 14.46 8.97
C LEU A 297 -0.35 15.32 9.93
N ASP A 298 -0.89 16.48 10.28
CA ASP A 298 -0.22 17.45 11.14
C ASP A 298 -0.43 17.17 12.63
N ASP A 299 0.16 18.02 13.45
CA ASP A 299 0.13 17.96 14.91
C ASP A 299 -1.27 18.15 15.51
N GLU A 300 -2.17 18.80 14.77
CA GLU A 300 -3.60 18.97 15.09
C GLU A 300 -4.45 17.80 14.59
N MET A 301 -3.81 16.73 14.08
CA MET A 301 -4.46 15.57 13.47
C MET A 301 -5.32 15.96 12.24
N LYS A 302 -4.88 16.94 11.46
CA LYS A 302 -5.55 17.31 10.20
C LYS A 302 -4.74 16.86 9.00
N TRP A 303 -5.41 16.19 8.08
CA TRP A 303 -4.82 15.84 6.79
C TRP A 303 -4.72 17.08 5.90
N LYS A 304 -3.54 17.27 5.31
CA LYS A 304 -3.23 18.30 4.32
C LYS A 304 -2.70 17.63 3.06
N GLU A 305 -3.22 18.02 1.92
CA GLU A 305 -2.65 17.66 0.63
C GLU A 305 -1.40 18.50 0.37
N LEU A 306 -0.34 17.85 -0.10
CA LEU A 306 0.93 18.47 -0.45
C LEU A 306 1.19 18.31 -1.96
N PRO A 307 2.18 19.02 -2.52
CA PRO A 307 2.53 18.86 -3.92
C PRO A 307 2.73 17.38 -4.29
N PRO A 308 2.09 16.90 -5.36
CA PRO A 308 2.09 15.49 -5.71
C PRO A 308 3.43 15.06 -6.30
N MET A 309 3.71 13.75 -6.28
CA MET A 309 4.90 13.20 -6.94
C MET A 309 4.92 13.54 -8.43
N PRO A 310 6.11 13.67 -9.06
CA PRO A 310 6.24 13.93 -10.49
C PRO A 310 5.58 12.88 -11.38
N LYS A 311 5.36 11.67 -10.84
CA LYS A 311 4.75 10.52 -11.51
C LYS A 311 3.96 9.69 -10.48
N PRO A 312 2.82 9.09 -10.86
CA PRO A 312 2.14 8.11 -10.01
C PRO A 312 3.05 6.94 -9.66
N ASP A 313 3.07 6.54 -8.40
CA ASP A 313 3.95 5.46 -7.95
C ASP A 313 3.34 4.63 -6.82
N SER A 314 3.47 3.30 -6.91
CA SER A 314 3.08 2.33 -5.89
C SER A 314 4.16 1.26 -5.70
N HIS A 315 3.93 0.37 -4.74
CA HIS A 315 4.87 -0.67 -4.30
C HIS A 315 6.15 -0.06 -3.72
N ILE A 316 5.94 0.98 -2.92
CA ILE A 316 6.97 1.84 -2.32
C ILE A 316 6.95 1.81 -0.79
N GLU A 317 6.36 0.80 -0.15
CA GLU A 317 6.19 0.71 1.31
C GLU A 317 7.52 0.75 2.08
N PHE A 318 8.54 0.10 1.50
CA PHE A 318 9.91 0.01 2.04
C PHE A 318 10.95 0.58 1.06
N ALA A 319 10.49 1.36 0.07
CA ALA A 319 11.28 1.92 -1.00
C ALA A 319 11.76 3.36 -0.71
N TRP A 320 11.91 3.73 0.56
CA TRP A 320 12.20 5.10 0.95
C TRP A 320 13.19 5.21 2.10
N VAL A 321 13.86 6.37 2.17
CA VAL A 321 14.73 6.78 3.28
C VAL A 321 14.58 8.27 3.54
N ILE A 322 14.96 8.72 4.74
CA ILE A 322 15.07 10.14 5.08
C ILE A 322 16.55 10.54 5.01
N VAL A 323 16.86 11.57 4.22
CA VAL A 323 18.22 12.11 4.05
C VAL A 323 18.15 13.63 4.03
N ASN A 324 18.91 14.32 4.90
CA ASN A 324 18.99 15.79 4.96
C ASN A 324 17.62 16.50 4.84
N ASN A 325 16.71 16.18 5.77
CA ASN A 325 15.34 16.70 5.78
C ASN A 325 14.57 16.53 4.45
N SER A 326 14.82 15.42 3.76
CA SER A 326 14.13 15.04 2.53
C SER A 326 13.67 13.60 2.60
N ILE A 327 12.52 13.32 2.01
CA ILE A 327 12.06 11.94 1.76
C ILE A 327 12.59 11.54 0.38
N VAL A 328 13.30 10.42 0.30
CA VAL A 328 13.86 9.91 -0.95
C VAL A 328 13.19 8.58 -1.29
N LEU A 329 12.57 8.47 -2.47
CA LEU A 329 11.88 7.27 -2.98
C LEU A 329 12.68 6.65 -4.13
N LEU A 330 12.76 5.31 -4.17
CA LEU A 330 13.55 4.58 -5.15
C LEU A 330 12.73 3.51 -5.87
N GLY A 331 12.43 3.74 -7.15
CA GLY A 331 11.67 2.78 -7.95
C GLY A 331 10.23 2.63 -7.47
N GLY A 332 9.58 1.56 -7.89
CA GLY A 332 8.15 1.36 -7.72
C GLY A 332 7.49 0.98 -9.06
N THR A 333 6.19 1.20 -9.16
CA THR A 333 5.42 0.97 -10.38
C THR A 333 4.37 2.04 -10.58
N SER A 334 4.26 2.47 -11.83
CA SER A 334 3.32 3.50 -12.28
C SER A 334 2.17 2.87 -13.08
N ASP A 335 1.21 3.71 -13.46
CA ASP A 335 0.09 3.34 -14.33
C ASP A 335 0.50 2.56 -15.58
N LYS A 336 -0.39 1.67 -16.02
CA LYS A 336 -0.19 0.88 -17.22
C LYS A 336 -0.13 1.77 -18.46
N HIS A 337 0.73 1.41 -19.38
CA HIS A 337 0.80 2.07 -20.68
C HIS A 337 -0.59 2.02 -21.37
N PRO A 338 -1.13 3.15 -21.85
CA PRO A 338 -2.52 3.23 -22.33
C PRO A 338 -2.77 2.37 -23.57
N LEU A 339 -1.78 2.23 -24.45
CA LEU A 339 -1.84 1.36 -25.64
C LEU A 339 -1.48 -0.10 -25.35
N THR A 340 -0.29 -0.40 -24.82
CA THR A 340 0.20 -1.78 -24.66
C THR A 340 -0.40 -2.49 -23.44
N LYS A 341 -1.05 -1.75 -22.53
CA LYS A 341 -1.58 -2.23 -21.24
C LYS A 341 -0.54 -2.90 -20.34
N LYS A 342 0.74 -2.72 -20.64
CA LYS A 342 1.84 -3.23 -19.83
C LYS A 342 2.03 -2.35 -18.60
N MET A 343 2.34 -2.99 -17.48
CA MET A 343 2.83 -2.33 -16.27
C MET A 343 4.14 -1.59 -16.58
N ILE A 344 4.31 -0.40 -16.02
CA ILE A 344 5.52 0.41 -16.17
C ILE A 344 6.19 0.48 -14.81
N LEU A 345 7.36 -0.14 -14.70
CA LEU A 345 8.19 0.01 -13.51
C LEU A 345 8.86 1.39 -13.50
N VAL A 346 9.15 1.90 -12.32
CA VAL A 346 9.81 3.19 -12.11
C VAL A 346 11.30 2.96 -11.88
N GLY A 347 12.13 3.80 -12.49
CA GLY A 347 13.60 3.76 -12.31
C GLY A 347 14.15 5.05 -11.72
N GLU A 348 13.32 6.08 -11.61
CA GLU A 348 13.65 7.37 -11.04
C GLU A 348 13.86 7.27 -9.53
N ILE A 349 14.74 8.15 -9.03
CA ILE A 349 14.88 8.44 -7.61
C ILE A 349 14.29 9.82 -7.37
N PHE A 350 13.21 9.86 -6.59
CA PHE A 350 12.51 11.08 -6.28
C PHE A 350 12.95 11.62 -4.92
N GLN A 351 13.19 12.92 -4.84
CA GLN A 351 13.40 13.64 -3.58
C GLN A 351 12.21 14.56 -3.34
N PHE A 352 11.60 14.46 -2.15
CA PHE A 352 10.71 15.50 -1.63
C PHE A 352 11.46 16.31 -0.58
N ASN A 353 11.79 17.56 -0.90
CA ASN A 353 12.47 18.46 0.01
C ASN A 353 11.45 19.05 1.01
N LEU A 354 11.58 18.74 2.30
CA LEU A 354 10.59 19.15 3.31
C LEU A 354 10.68 20.63 3.71
N ASN A 355 11.79 21.31 3.39
CA ASN A 355 11.92 22.75 3.60
C ASN A 355 11.15 23.54 2.54
N LYS A 356 11.19 23.08 1.28
CA LYS A 356 10.58 23.75 0.13
C LYS A 356 9.20 23.19 -0.24
N LEU A 357 8.89 21.97 0.19
CA LEU A 357 7.76 21.16 -0.25
C LEU A 357 7.77 20.93 -1.77
N GLU A 358 8.95 20.70 -2.32
CA GLU A 358 9.15 20.52 -3.76
C GLU A 358 9.71 19.13 -4.08
N TRP A 359 9.27 18.58 -5.21
CA TRP A 359 9.78 17.34 -5.77
C TRP A 359 10.90 17.61 -6.79
N SER A 360 11.92 16.76 -6.79
CA SER A 360 12.94 16.70 -7.82
C SER A 360 13.30 15.26 -8.16
N VAL A 361 13.79 15.05 -9.39
CA VAL A 361 14.37 13.78 -9.82
C VAL A 361 15.89 13.88 -9.64
N ILE A 362 16.43 13.12 -8.70
CA ILE A 362 17.82 13.26 -8.24
C ILE A 362 18.74 12.14 -8.72
N GLY A 363 18.21 11.19 -9.49
CA GLY A 363 18.98 10.08 -10.01
C GLY A 363 18.12 9.03 -10.69
N LYS A 364 18.79 8.03 -11.25
CA LYS A 364 18.18 6.79 -11.75
C LYS A 364 18.83 5.58 -11.11
N LEU A 365 18.02 4.57 -10.88
CA LEU A 365 18.46 3.21 -10.56
C LEU A 365 19.15 2.59 -11.79
N PRO A 366 20.00 1.56 -11.62
CA PRO A 366 20.62 0.83 -12.73
C PRO A 366 19.61 0.19 -13.70
N PHE A 367 18.36 0.08 -13.29
CA PHE A 367 17.22 -0.44 -14.03
C PHE A 367 15.92 -0.08 -13.32
N ARG A 368 14.79 -0.16 -14.02
CA ARG A 368 13.47 0.03 -13.40
C ARG A 368 13.09 -1.19 -12.58
N VAL A 369 12.55 -0.97 -11.38
CA VAL A 369 12.28 -2.04 -10.41
C VAL A 369 11.19 -1.60 -9.44
N LYS A 370 10.28 -2.51 -9.07
CA LYS A 370 9.30 -2.30 -8.00
C LYS A 370 9.62 -3.10 -6.74
N THR A 371 9.02 -2.71 -5.60
CA THR A 371 9.18 -3.38 -4.29
C THR A 371 10.64 -3.44 -3.84
N THR A 372 11.39 -2.39 -4.15
CA THR A 372 12.76 -2.21 -3.68
C THR A 372 12.77 -2.11 -2.16
N LEU A 373 13.80 -2.69 -1.57
CA LEU A 373 14.06 -2.61 -0.14
C LEU A 373 15.28 -1.71 0.05
N VAL A 374 15.07 -0.56 0.68
CA VAL A 374 16.03 0.55 0.67
C VAL A 374 16.62 0.76 2.06
N GLY A 375 17.87 1.21 2.09
CA GLY A 375 18.47 1.77 3.30
C GLY A 375 19.52 2.81 2.97
N PHE A 376 19.90 3.60 3.97
CA PHE A 376 20.89 4.65 3.84
C PHE A 376 21.87 4.58 5.00
N TRP A 377 23.15 4.40 4.71
CA TRP A 377 24.18 4.22 5.73
C TRP A 377 25.46 4.93 5.30
N ASP A 378 26.00 5.77 6.19
CA ASP A 378 27.30 6.43 6.02
C ASP A 378 27.47 7.18 4.68
N GLY A 379 26.44 7.91 4.24
CA GLY A 379 26.45 8.66 2.99
C GLY A 379 26.16 7.82 1.73
N TRP A 380 25.88 6.53 1.89
CA TRP A 380 25.57 5.61 0.81
C TRP A 380 24.09 5.22 0.82
N LEU A 381 23.46 5.35 -0.34
CA LEU A 381 22.13 4.87 -0.60
C LEU A 381 22.20 3.44 -1.14
N TYR A 382 21.43 2.53 -0.56
CA TYR A 382 21.37 1.13 -0.93
C TYR A 382 19.97 0.74 -1.39
N PHE A 383 19.89 -0.18 -2.33
CA PHE A 383 18.66 -0.95 -2.55
C PHE A 383 18.97 -2.42 -2.82
N THR A 384 18.01 -3.28 -2.50
CA THR A 384 18.01 -4.69 -2.86
C THR A 384 16.60 -5.18 -3.17
N SER A 385 16.51 -6.43 -3.64
CA SER A 385 15.25 -7.11 -3.90
C SER A 385 14.39 -6.39 -4.96
N GLY A 386 13.20 -6.92 -5.19
CA GLY A 386 12.24 -6.40 -6.13
C GLY A 386 12.16 -7.18 -7.44
N GLN A 387 11.29 -6.73 -8.33
CA GLN A 387 11.14 -7.28 -9.67
C GLN A 387 11.58 -6.25 -10.71
N ARG A 388 12.65 -6.57 -11.44
CA ARG A 388 13.21 -5.70 -12.48
C ARG A 388 12.40 -5.76 -13.78
N ASP A 389 12.48 -4.72 -14.59
CA ASP A 389 11.92 -4.67 -15.95
C ASP A 389 12.61 -5.61 -16.97
N LYS A 390 12.12 -5.63 -18.20
CA LYS A 390 12.70 -6.41 -19.31
C LYS A 390 13.79 -5.67 -20.06
N GLY A 391 13.92 -4.35 -19.84
CA GLY A 391 14.96 -3.49 -20.38
C GLY A 391 14.42 -2.13 -20.81
N PRO A 392 15.27 -1.28 -21.40
CA PRO A 392 14.91 0.09 -21.78
C PRO A 392 13.65 0.18 -22.66
N GLU A 393 13.49 -0.76 -23.61
CA GLU A 393 12.39 -0.83 -24.57
C GLU A 393 11.12 -1.55 -24.05
N ASP A 394 11.21 -2.25 -22.91
CA ASP A 394 10.06 -2.94 -22.31
C ASP A 394 10.08 -2.75 -20.78
N PRO A 395 9.37 -1.73 -20.26
CA PRO A 395 9.34 -1.41 -18.84
C PRO A 395 8.52 -2.43 -18.02
N GLY A 396 8.03 -3.50 -18.64
CA GLY A 396 7.27 -4.55 -17.98
C GLY A 396 8.15 -5.49 -17.14
N PRO A 397 7.59 -6.11 -16.09
CA PRO A 397 8.34 -6.95 -15.16
C PRO A 397 8.96 -8.21 -15.79
N LYS A 398 10.11 -8.61 -15.25
CA LYS A 398 10.89 -9.81 -15.59
C LYS A 398 11.22 -10.62 -14.34
N LYS A 399 12.47 -10.56 -13.88
CA LYS A 399 13.06 -11.45 -12.87
C LYS A 399 12.96 -10.79 -11.49
N VAL A 400 12.62 -11.57 -10.48
CA VAL A 400 12.83 -11.18 -9.08
C VAL A 400 14.33 -11.22 -8.79
N ILE A 401 14.87 -10.14 -8.26
CA ILE A 401 16.32 -9.98 -8.05
C ILE A 401 16.68 -10.16 -6.58
N GLY A 402 17.91 -10.58 -6.33
CA GLY A 402 18.56 -10.56 -5.01
C GLY A 402 19.84 -9.71 -5.02
N GLU A 403 20.06 -8.93 -6.09
CA GLU A 403 21.21 -8.04 -6.18
C GLU A 403 21.11 -6.95 -5.10
N VAL A 404 22.25 -6.57 -4.54
CA VAL A 404 22.36 -5.41 -3.65
C VAL A 404 23.20 -4.39 -4.39
N TRP A 405 22.73 -3.15 -4.45
CA TRP A 405 23.37 -2.05 -5.13
C TRP A 405 23.54 -0.88 -4.17
N ARG A 406 24.61 -0.11 -4.31
CA ARG A 406 24.76 1.16 -3.61
C ARG A 406 25.31 2.28 -4.49
N THR A 407 25.05 3.51 -4.09
CA THR A 407 25.63 4.72 -4.69
C THR A 407 25.84 5.79 -3.62
N LYS A 408 26.80 6.71 -3.83
CA LYS A 408 26.96 7.85 -2.92
C LYS A 408 25.80 8.81 -3.16
N LEU A 409 25.13 9.20 -2.09
CA LEU A 409 24.10 10.22 -2.16
C LEU A 409 24.47 11.39 -1.27
N LYS A 410 24.67 12.56 -1.89
CA LYS A 410 24.84 13.83 -1.21
C LYS A 410 23.74 14.77 -1.66
N LEU A 411 22.84 15.08 -0.75
CA LEU A 411 21.81 16.11 -0.97
C LEU A 411 22.31 17.42 -0.39
N ASN A 412 22.22 18.49 -1.16
CA ASN A 412 22.46 19.83 -0.65
C ASN A 412 21.40 20.12 0.42
N SER A 413 21.86 20.49 1.61
CA SER A 413 21.03 20.87 2.77
C SER A 413 20.23 22.15 2.53
#